data_AF-A0A2M7TMC9-F1
#
_entry.id   AF-A0A2M7TMC9-F1
#
_cell.length_a   1.000
_cell.length_b   1.000
_cell.length_c   1.000
_cell.angle_alpha   90.00
_cell.angle_beta   90.00
_cell.angle_gamma   90.00
#
_symmetry.space_group_name_H-M   'P 1'
#
loop_
_entity.id
_entity.type
_entity.pdbx_description
1 polymer ?
#
loop_
_entity_poly.entity_id
_entity_poly.type
_entity_poly.pdbx_seq_one_letter_code
_entity_poly.pdbx_strand_id
1 'polypeptide(L)'
;MLRTQIYLPEKQLRVLKTIAVEENISLSETIRRLVEERLMNKLAKTPESKDIGGWLLSLAAKAKKLKTKGPKDLASNIDKYLYGGGK
;
A
#
# COMPACT_ATOMS: atom_id res chain seq x y z
N MET A 1 21.52 -13.61 -1.40
CA MET A 1 20.49 -14.16 -0.49
C MET A 1 21.11 -14.36 0.88
N LEU A 2 20.37 -14.10 1.96
CA LEU A 2 20.84 -14.31 3.35
C LEU A 2 20.25 -15.60 3.91
N ARG A 3 21.07 -16.42 4.57
CA ARG A 3 20.61 -17.64 5.25
C ARG A 3 20.07 -17.27 6.62
N THR A 4 18.82 -17.62 6.89
CA THR A 4 18.17 -17.37 8.18
C THR A 4 17.64 -18.69 8.74
N GLN A 5 17.82 -18.90 10.05
CA GLN A 5 17.20 -20.01 10.77
C GLN A 5 15.95 -19.48 11.47
N ILE A 6 14.82 -20.16 11.26
CA ILE A 6 13.54 -19.80 11.87
C ILE A 6 12.96 -21.03 12.55
N TYR A 7 12.28 -20.81 13.67
CA TYR A 7 11.57 -21.88 14.38
C TYR A 7 10.15 -21.99 13.84
N LEU A 8 9.75 -23.20 13.43
CA LEU A 8 8.43 -23.49 12.88
C LEU A 8 7.79 -24.67 13.65
N PRO A 9 6.54 -24.56 14.09
CA PRO A 9 5.76 -25.70 14.58
C PRO A 9 5.70 -26.82 13.53
N GLU A 10 5.72 -28.07 13.99
CA GLU A 10 5.68 -29.25 13.09
C GLU A 10 4.49 -29.24 12.13
N LYS A 11 3.32 -28.81 12.61
CA LYS A 11 2.12 -28.67 11.80
C LYS A 11 2.33 -27.74 10.61
N GLN A 12 3.02 -26.61 10.81
CA GLN A 12 3.31 -25.66 9.75
C GLN A 12 4.32 -26.23 8.75
N LEU A 13 5.37 -26.89 9.24
CA LEU A 13 6.35 -27.56 8.38
C LEU A 13 5.70 -28.63 7.50
N ARG A 14 4.74 -29.40 8.04
CA ARG A 14 4.00 -30.42 7.28
C ARG A 14 3.22 -29.81 6.13
N VAL A 15 2.47 -28.74 6.40
CA VAL A 15 1.68 -28.03 5.37
C VAL A 15 2.59 -27.44 4.29
N LEU A 16 3.69 -26.79 4.68
CA LEU A 16 4.65 -26.22 3.73
C LEU A 16 5.28 -27.29 2.82
N LYS A 17 5.56 -28.49 3.35
CA LYS A 17 6.04 -29.63 2.56
C LYS A 17 5.00 -30.12 1.57
N THR A 18 3.73 -30.20 1.96
CA THR A 18 2.64 -30.59 1.06
C THR A 18 2.55 -29.63 -0.12
N ILE A 19 2.54 -28.31 0.14
CA ILE A 19 2.51 -27.28 -0.91
C ILE A 19 3.73 -27.39 -1.82
N ALA A 20 4.93 -27.58 -1.25
CA ALA A 20 6.16 -27.73 -2.01
C ALA A 20 6.11 -28.93 -2.98
N VAL A 21 5.51 -30.05 -2.55
CA VAL A 21 5.31 -31.24 -3.39
C VAL A 21 4.26 -31.00 -4.48
N GLU A 22 3.13 -30.39 -4.13
CA GLU A 22 2.06 -30.06 -5.08
C GLU A 22 2.53 -29.11 -6.19
N GLU A 23 3.34 -28.11 -5.85
CA GLU A 23 3.89 -27.15 -6.80
C GLU A 23 5.21 -27.60 -7.46
N ASN A 24 5.77 -28.75 -7.07
CA ASN A 24 7.06 -29.26 -7.54
C ASN A 24 8.21 -28.25 -7.38
N ILE A 25 8.28 -27.62 -6.20
CA ILE A 25 9.32 -26.65 -5.84
C ILE A 25 9.98 -26.99 -4.50
N SER A 26 11.14 -26.38 -4.22
CA SER A 26 11.80 -26.58 -2.93
C SER A 26 11.03 -25.91 -1.79
N LEU A 27 11.11 -26.47 -0.59
CA LEU A 27 10.52 -25.88 0.63
C LEU A 27 10.96 -24.42 0.85
N SER A 28 12.24 -24.13 0.58
CA SER A 28 12.78 -22.77 0.67
C SER A 28 12.11 -21.82 -0.31
N GLU A 29 11.82 -22.28 -1.53
CA GLU A 29 11.11 -21.50 -2.55
C GLU A 29 9.66 -21.24 -2.14
N THR A 30 8.96 -22.24 -1.63
CA THR A 30 7.61 -22.09 -1.08
C THR A 30 7.57 -21.03 0.02
N ILE A 31 8.50 -21.08 0.97
CA ILE A 31 8.59 -20.10 2.06
C ILE A 31 8.87 -18.70 1.49
N ARG A 32 9.79 -18.57 0.52
CA ARG A 32 10.11 -17.28 -0.10
C ARG A 32 8.88 -16.67 -0.78
N ARG A 33 8.15 -17.44 -1.58
CA ARG A 33 6.95 -16.97 -2.29
C ARG A 33 5.86 -16.51 -1.32
N LEU A 34 5.59 -17.28 -0.27
CA LEU A 34 4.61 -16.91 0.75
C LEU A 34 5.00 -15.65 1.51
N VAL A 35 6.28 -15.48 1.83
CA VAL A 35 6.79 -14.27 2.48
C VAL A 35 6.68 -13.08 1.52
N GLU A 36 7.10 -13.24 0.28
CA GLU A 36 7.03 -12.20 -0.77
C GLU A 36 5.60 -11.74 -1.00
N GLU A 37 4.67 -12.67 -1.23
CA GLU A 37 3.26 -12.37 -1.44
C GLU A 37 2.67 -11.62 -0.25
N ARG A 38 3.00 -12.04 0.98
CA ARG A 38 2.50 -11.38 2.17
C ARG A 38 3.11 -10.00 2.38
N LEU A 39 4.40 -9.84 2.08
CA LEU A 39 5.09 -8.56 2.16
C LEU A 39 4.57 -7.60 1.10
N MET A 40 4.41 -8.04 -0.15
CA MET A 40 3.85 -7.22 -1.23
C MET A 40 2.40 -6.82 -0.94
N ASN A 41 1.58 -7.74 -0.43
CA ASN A 41 0.22 -7.40 0.00
C ASN A 41 0.18 -6.45 1.20
N LYS A 42 1.18 -6.51 2.09
CA LYS A 42 1.30 -5.58 3.21
C LYS A 42 1.81 -4.22 2.74
N LEU A 43 2.78 -4.19 1.83
CA LEU A 43 3.35 -3.00 1.20
C LEU A 43 2.33 -2.29 0.32
N ALA A 44 1.47 -3.02 -0.40
CA ALA A 44 0.36 -2.46 -1.15
C ALA A 44 -0.73 -1.85 -0.25
N LYS A 45 -0.82 -2.29 1.01
CA LYS A 45 -1.82 -1.82 2.00
C LYS A 45 -1.28 -0.76 2.94
N THR A 46 0.01 -0.76 3.23
CA THR A 46 0.67 0.42 3.78
C THR A 46 0.71 1.42 2.64
N PRO A 47 0.13 2.63 2.78
CA PRO A 47 0.58 3.70 1.92
C PRO A 47 2.07 3.86 2.23
N GLU A 48 2.95 3.25 1.41
CA GLU A 48 4.29 3.78 1.19
C GLU A 48 4.08 5.27 1.09
N SER A 49 4.63 6.01 2.05
CA SER A 49 4.58 7.46 2.20
C SER A 49 3.94 8.07 0.96
N LYS A 50 2.59 8.23 0.98
CA LYS A 50 1.84 8.70 -0.18
C LYS A 50 2.69 9.81 -0.75
N ASP A 51 3.10 9.67 -2.00
CA ASP A 51 3.68 10.79 -2.71
C ASP A 51 2.56 11.84 -2.74
N ILE A 52 2.51 12.66 -1.69
CA ILE A 52 1.48 13.66 -1.47
C ILE A 52 1.53 14.60 -2.66
N GLY A 53 2.72 14.84 -3.22
CA GLY A 53 2.93 15.53 -4.48
C GLY A 53 2.21 14.84 -5.64
N GLY A 54 2.46 13.55 -5.88
CA GLY A 54 1.79 12.77 -6.92
C GLY A 54 0.27 12.71 -6.75
N TRP A 55 -0.23 12.57 -5.53
CA TRP A 55 -1.66 12.60 -5.23
C TRP A 55 -2.26 14.00 -5.50
N LEU A 56 -1.61 15.07 -5.05
CA LEU A 56 -2.01 16.46 -5.33
C LEU A 56 -2.00 16.77 -6.83
N LEU A 57 -0.99 16.30 -7.57
CA LEU A 57 -0.90 16.44 -9.02
C LEU A 57 -2.05 15.70 -9.72
N SER A 58 -2.38 14.49 -9.27
CA SER A 58 -3.52 13.73 -9.82
C SER A 58 -4.85 14.45 -9.57
N LEU A 59 -5.02 15.06 -8.40
CA LEU A 59 -6.21 15.83 -8.03
C LEU A 59 -6.31 17.12 -8.88
N ALA A 60 -5.20 17.83 -9.08
CA ALA A 60 -5.13 19.01 -9.93
C ALA A 60 -5.45 18.68 -11.40
N ALA A 61 -4.94 17.56 -11.92
CA ALA A 61 -5.25 17.09 -13.27
C ALA A 61 -6.75 16.78 -13.44
N LYS A 62 -7.36 16.15 -12.43
CA LYS A 62 -8.80 15.86 -12.41
C LYS A 62 -9.65 17.14 -12.34
N ALA A 63 -9.26 18.11 -11.51
CA ALA A 63 -9.92 19.42 -11.42
C ALA A 63 -9.85 20.19 -12.76
N LYS A 64 -8.69 20.15 -13.44
CA LYS A 64 -8.52 20.73 -14.78
C LYS A 64 -9.47 20.09 -15.81
N LYS A 65 -9.61 18.75 -15.79
CA LYS A 65 -10.53 18.02 -16.67
C LYS A 65 -12.00 18.38 -16.44
N LEU A 66 -12.39 18.59 -15.18
CA LEU A 66 -13.76 18.96 -14.80
C LEU A 66 -14.05 20.47 -14.99
N LYS A 67 -13.09 21.26 -15.49
CA LYS A 67 -13.15 22.73 -15.64
C LYS A 67 -13.58 23.46 -14.36
N THR A 68 -13.42 22.81 -13.20
CA THR A 68 -13.84 23.35 -11.92
C THR A 68 -12.76 24.30 -11.43
N LYS A 69 -13.08 25.60 -11.37
CA LYS A 69 -12.19 26.61 -10.79
C LYS A 69 -12.66 26.89 -9.36
N GLY A 70 -11.79 26.64 -8.38
CA GLY A 70 -12.03 27.06 -7.01
C GLY A 70 -11.85 28.58 -6.85
N PRO A 71 -12.30 29.16 -5.72
CA PRO A 71 -12.01 30.53 -5.36
C PRO A 71 -10.50 30.79 -5.35
N LYS A 72 -10.05 31.90 -5.94
CA LYS A 72 -8.61 32.24 -6.01
C LYS A 72 -8.02 32.53 -4.63
N ASP A 73 -8.86 32.94 -3.70
CA ASP A 73 -8.56 33.31 -2.32
C ASP A 73 -8.81 32.17 -1.32
N LEU A 74 -9.07 30.95 -1.79
CA LEU A 74 -9.37 29.79 -0.93
C LEU A 74 -8.29 29.58 0.14
N ALA A 75 -7.01 29.69 -0.23
CA ALA A 75 -5.89 29.50 0.69
C ALA A 75 -5.82 30.56 1.80
N SER A 76 -6.28 31.78 1.52
CA SER A 76 -6.29 32.89 2.48
C SER A 76 -7.57 32.94 3.32
N ASN A 77 -8.65 32.32 2.84
CA ASN A 77 -9.99 32.41 3.45
C ASN A 77 -10.57 31.03 3.80
N ILE A 78 -9.72 30.08 4.17
CA ILE A 78 -10.10 28.68 4.47
C ILE A 78 -11.29 28.64 5.45
N ASP A 79 -11.22 29.41 6.54
CA ASP A 79 -12.24 29.43 7.58
C ASP A 79 -13.59 29.96 7.08
N LYS A 80 -13.58 30.94 6.16
CA LYS A 80 -14.81 31.45 5.53
C LYS A 80 -15.51 30.36 4.72
N TYR A 81 -14.74 29.54 4.00
CA TYR A 81 -15.29 28.51 3.12
C TYR A 81 -15.63 27.20 3.85
N LEU A 82 -14.92 26.89 4.94
CA LEU A 82 -15.17 25.69 5.74
C LEU A 82 -16.22 25.90 6.83
N TYR A 83 -16.23 27.07 7.47
CA TYR A 83 -17.05 27.35 8.65
C TYR A 83 -18.03 28.51 8.45
N GLY A 84 -18.13 29.05 7.22
CA GLY A 84 -19.19 29.98 6.85
C GLY A 84 -19.01 31.41 7.36
N GLY A 85 -17.78 31.81 7.73
CA GLY A 85 -17.47 33.15 8.21
C GLY A 85 -18.16 33.44 9.54
N GLY A 86 -17.45 33.19 10.64
CA GLY A 86 -17.90 33.62 11.96
C GLY A 86 -18.25 35.10 11.93
N LYS A 87 -19.47 35.42 12.39
CA LYS A 87 -19.88 36.80 12.68
C LYS A 87 -18.93 37.45 13.68
#